data_AF-A0A928YRZ4-F1
#
_entry.id   AF-A0A928YRZ4-F1
#
_cell.length_a   1.000
_cell.length_b   1.000
_cell.length_c   1.000
_cell.angle_alpha   90.00
_cell.angle_beta   90.00
_cell.angle_gamma   90.00
#
_symmetry.space_group_name_H-M   'P 1'
#
loop_
_entity.id
_entity.type
_entity.pdbx_description
1 polymer ?
#
loop_
_entity_poly.entity_id
_entity_poly.type
_entity_poly.pdbx_seq_one_letter_code
_entity_poly.pdbx_strand_id
1 'polypeptide(L)'
;MLRDDVPQHKSSTYAGHKKVLYAKNAEGSYETVQSSGWDVEEAATLDAVEQYRLWADEAAVAVRRGEASPLMYHMYACRMDLPLLSQVSGIWRWRIRRHFKPPVFAGLSDTLLQRYADVFNIPLAELKKLPD
;
A
#
# COMPACT_ATOMS: atom_id res chain seq x y z
N MET A 1 10.86 12.49 -23.90
CA MET A 1 9.47 12.77 -24.30
C MET A 1 9.43 14.17 -24.87
N LEU A 2 8.91 14.33 -26.09
CA LEU A 2 8.61 15.66 -26.61
C LEU A 2 7.37 16.21 -25.88
N ARG A 3 7.18 17.52 -25.89
CA ARG A 3 5.99 18.16 -25.31
C ARG A 3 4.69 17.51 -25.80
N ASP A 4 4.60 17.24 -27.10
CA ASP A 4 3.39 16.69 -27.73
C ASP A 4 3.18 15.20 -27.45
N ASP A 5 4.22 14.51 -26.97
CA ASP A 5 4.13 13.11 -26.54
C ASP A 5 3.63 12.99 -25.08
N VAL A 6 3.43 14.10 -24.37
CA VAL A 6 2.98 14.09 -22.97
C VAL A 6 1.55 13.53 -22.89
N PRO A 7 1.34 12.39 -22.19
CA PRO A 7 0.02 11.76 -22.13
C PRO A 7 -1.04 12.66 -21.48
N GLN A 8 -2.23 12.68 -22.09
CA GLN A 8 -3.40 13.43 -21.61
C GLN A 8 -4.62 12.53 -21.39
N HIS A 9 -4.40 11.27 -21.01
CA HIS A 9 -5.46 10.24 -21.07
C HIS A 9 -6.47 10.33 -19.92
N LYS A 10 -6.33 11.29 -18.99
CA LYS A 10 -7.27 11.55 -17.88
C LYS A 10 -7.41 10.35 -16.93
N SER A 11 -6.26 9.88 -16.45
CA SER A 11 -6.19 8.80 -15.47
C SER A 11 -7.11 9.06 -14.27
N SER A 12 -7.95 8.08 -13.95
CA SER A 12 -8.82 8.12 -12.77
C SER A 12 -8.03 8.15 -11.46
N THR A 13 -6.83 7.57 -11.44
CA THR A 13 -5.98 7.51 -10.23
C THR A 13 -5.46 8.89 -9.80
N TYR A 14 -5.53 9.89 -10.67
CA TYR A 14 -5.10 11.25 -10.34
C TYR A 14 -6.21 12.07 -9.68
N ALA A 15 -7.42 11.54 -9.55
CA ALA A 15 -8.56 12.20 -8.90
C ALA A 15 -8.81 13.63 -9.41
N GLY A 16 -8.67 13.85 -10.72
CA GLY A 16 -8.86 15.16 -11.35
C GLY A 16 -7.65 16.10 -11.30
N HIS A 17 -6.57 15.72 -10.59
CA HIS A 17 -5.32 16.46 -10.59
C HIS A 17 -4.45 16.13 -11.83
N LYS A 18 -3.41 16.94 -12.06
CA LYS A 18 -2.42 16.72 -13.12
C LYS A 18 -1.02 16.66 -12.52
N LYS A 19 -0.18 15.76 -13.05
CA LYS A 19 1.25 15.72 -12.70
C LYS A 19 2.04 16.66 -13.59
N VAL A 20 3.02 17.35 -13.03
CA VAL A 20 3.99 18.13 -13.82
C VAL A 20 5.09 17.19 -14.31
N LEU A 21 5.30 17.12 -15.62
CA LEU A 21 6.36 16.37 -16.27
C LEU A 21 7.31 17.32 -16.99
N TYR A 22 8.58 16.95 -17.10
CA TYR A 22 9.56 17.66 -17.92
C TYR A 22 9.62 17.04 -19.31
N ALA A 23 9.42 17.85 -20.35
CA ALA A 23 9.44 17.43 -21.74
C ALA A 23 10.26 18.39 -22.60
N LYS A 24 10.76 17.92 -23.74
CA LYS A 24 11.53 18.76 -24.68
C LYS A 24 10.60 19.51 -25.63
N ASN A 25 10.85 20.80 -25.83
CA ASN A 25 10.21 21.61 -26.86
C ASN A 25 10.87 21.41 -28.24
N ALA A 26 10.38 22.11 -29.27
CA ALA A 26 10.88 22.00 -30.64
C ALA A 26 12.36 22.44 -30.77
N GLU A 27 12.82 23.32 -29.89
CA GLU A 27 14.20 23.81 -29.81
C GLU A 27 15.11 22.87 -28.99
N GLY A 28 14.59 21.75 -28.50
CA GLY A 28 15.32 20.74 -27.72
C GLY A 28 15.56 21.10 -26.26
N SER A 29 15.03 22.23 -25.78
CA SER A 29 15.08 22.68 -24.38
C SER A 29 13.98 22.04 -23.54
N TYR A 30 14.23 21.86 -22.23
CA TYR A 30 13.23 21.30 -21.32
C TYR A 30 12.24 22.36 -20.83
N GLU A 31 10.95 22.01 -20.86
CA GLU A 31 9.86 22.77 -20.25
C GLU A 31 8.98 21.87 -19.38
N THR A 32 8.16 22.49 -18.52
CA THR A 32 7.17 21.78 -17.70
C THR A 32 5.85 21.66 -18.43
N VAL A 33 5.27 20.47 -18.43
CA VAL A 33 3.97 20.19 -19.05
C VAL A 33 3.10 19.45 -18.04
N GLN A 34 1.84 19.86 -17.92
CA GLN A 34 0.87 19.16 -17.09
C GLN A 34 0.31 17.95 -17.82
N SER A 35 0.51 16.75 -17.29
CA SER A 35 -0.08 15.51 -17.77
C SER A 35 -1.31 15.13 -16.95
N SER A 36 -2.42 14.79 -17.61
CA SER A 36 -3.57 14.17 -16.96
C SER A 36 -3.44 12.64 -16.83
N GLY A 37 -2.27 12.06 -17.11
CA GLY A 37 -1.96 10.65 -16.92
C GLY A 37 -1.91 9.83 -18.20
N TRP A 38 -1.47 8.58 -18.02
CA TRP A 38 -1.26 7.59 -19.07
C TRP A 38 -1.99 6.30 -18.71
N ASP A 39 -2.78 5.74 -19.63
CA ASP A 39 -3.62 4.55 -19.36
C ASP A 39 -2.82 3.34 -18.87
N VAL A 40 -1.58 3.17 -19.35
CA VAL A 40 -0.73 2.05 -18.91
C VAL A 40 -0.31 2.21 -17.45
N GLU A 41 0.01 3.42 -17.02
CA GLU A 41 0.32 3.72 -15.62
C GLU A 41 -0.91 3.55 -14.73
N GLU A 42 -2.07 4.00 -15.22
CA GLU A 42 -3.36 3.81 -14.55
C GLU A 42 -3.68 2.34 -14.34
N ALA A 43 -3.65 1.54 -15.41
CA ALA A 43 -3.94 0.11 -15.37
C ALA A 43 -3.01 -0.61 -14.38
N ALA A 44 -1.69 -0.38 -14.46
CA ALA A 44 -0.73 -0.98 -13.53
C ALA A 44 -1.02 -0.59 -12.06
N THR A 45 -1.46 0.65 -11.81
CA THR A 45 -1.84 1.11 -10.47
C THR A 45 -3.10 0.42 -9.96
N LEU A 46 -4.13 0.29 -10.82
CA LEU A 46 -5.37 -0.39 -10.47
C LEU A 46 -5.15 -1.88 -10.23
N ASP A 47 -4.35 -2.54 -11.06
CA ASP A 47 -3.98 -3.95 -10.91
C ASP A 47 -3.26 -4.19 -9.56
N ALA A 48 -2.34 -3.30 -9.19
CA ALA A 48 -1.67 -3.38 -7.89
C ALA A 48 -2.66 -3.21 -6.71
N VAL A 49 -3.61 -2.27 -6.81
CA VAL A 49 -4.65 -2.07 -5.79
C VAL A 49 -5.52 -3.32 -5.65
N GLU A 50 -5.96 -3.92 -6.76
CA GLU A 50 -6.77 -5.14 -6.73
C GLU A 50 -5.98 -6.32 -6.16
N GLN A 51 -4.69 -6.44 -6.50
CA GLN A 51 -3.84 -7.50 -5.94
C GLN A 51 -3.74 -7.44 -4.42
N TYR A 52 -3.61 -6.23 -3.84
CA TYR A 52 -3.63 -6.05 -2.39
C TYR A 52 -4.99 -6.39 -1.78
N ARG A 53 -6.08 -6.07 -2.47
CA ARG A 53 -7.44 -6.46 -2.03
C ARG A 53 -7.57 -7.98 -1.94
N LEU A 54 -7.14 -8.69 -2.98
CA LEU A 54 -7.16 -10.16 -2.99
C LEU A 54 -6.31 -10.76 -1.87
N TRP A 55 -5.10 -10.25 -1.63
CA TRP A 55 -4.26 -10.71 -0.52
C TRP A 55 -4.86 -10.40 0.85
N ALA A 56 -5.54 -9.26 1.01
CA ALA A 56 -6.27 -8.95 2.23
C ALA A 56 -7.42 -9.94 2.45
N ASP A 57 -8.20 -10.26 1.41
CA ASP A 57 -9.29 -11.23 1.48
C ASP A 57 -8.77 -12.64 1.86
N GLU A 58 -7.68 -13.09 1.23
CA GLU A 58 -7.01 -14.36 1.56
C GLU A 58 -6.51 -14.37 3.02
N ALA A 59 -5.87 -13.28 3.46
CA ALA A 59 -5.42 -13.14 4.83
C ALA A 59 -6.58 -13.15 5.83
N ALA A 60 -7.71 -12.50 5.51
CA ALA A 60 -8.91 -12.55 6.35
C ALA A 60 -9.44 -13.98 6.51
N VAL A 61 -9.45 -14.78 5.44
CA VAL A 61 -9.81 -16.20 5.49
C VAL A 61 -8.83 -16.98 6.39
N ALA A 62 -7.52 -16.79 6.22
CA ALA A 62 -6.50 -17.45 7.04
C ALA A 62 -6.62 -17.07 8.54
N VAL A 63 -6.94 -15.80 8.84
CA VAL A 63 -7.18 -15.33 10.21
C VAL A 63 -8.42 -15.99 10.81
N ARG A 64 -9.53 -16.08 10.06
CA ARG A 64 -10.75 -16.78 10.52
C ARG A 64 -10.53 -18.27 10.78
N ARG A 65 -9.59 -18.90 10.06
CA ARG A 65 -9.17 -20.30 10.28
C ARG A 65 -8.16 -20.46 11.42
N GLY A 66 -7.64 -19.38 11.99
CA GLY A 66 -6.61 -19.43 13.03
C GLY A 66 -5.22 -19.79 12.49
N GLU A 67 -4.97 -19.59 11.20
CA GLU A 67 -3.69 -19.89 10.54
C GLU A 67 -2.75 -18.67 10.55
N ALA A 68 -3.33 -17.45 10.58
CA ALA A 68 -2.60 -16.18 10.60
C ALA A 68 -3.18 -15.23 11.67
N SER A 69 -2.38 -14.26 12.14
CA SER A 69 -2.84 -13.21 13.03
C SER A 69 -3.47 -12.04 12.26
N PRO A 70 -4.37 -11.24 12.88
CA PRO A 70 -4.98 -10.07 12.25
C PRO A 70 -3.98 -9.07 11.67
N LEU A 71 -2.74 -9.05 12.16
CA LEU A 71 -1.65 -8.23 11.64
C LEU A 71 -1.40 -8.45 10.15
N MET A 72 -1.51 -9.69 9.65
CA MET A 72 -1.29 -9.98 8.23
C MET A 72 -2.37 -9.35 7.35
N TYR A 73 -3.63 -9.42 7.80
CA TYR A 73 -4.75 -8.76 7.12
C TYR A 73 -4.52 -7.25 7.05
N HIS A 74 -4.26 -6.60 8.19
CA HIS A 74 -4.08 -5.15 8.25
C HIS A 74 -2.91 -4.65 7.40
N MET A 75 -1.83 -5.44 7.32
CA MET A 75 -0.72 -5.13 6.41
C MET A 75 -1.19 -5.01 4.96
N TYR A 76 -1.94 -6.00 4.45
CA TYR A 76 -2.43 -5.98 3.06
C TYR A 76 -3.57 -4.97 2.84
N ALA A 77 -4.47 -4.81 3.82
CA ALA A 77 -5.56 -3.84 3.76
C ALA A 77 -5.02 -2.39 3.66
N CYS A 78 -3.92 -2.10 4.35
CA CYS A 78 -3.19 -0.83 4.23
C CYS A 78 -2.23 -0.78 3.02
N ARG A 79 -2.33 -1.74 2.08
CA ARG A 79 -1.51 -1.85 0.86
C ARG A 79 -0.01 -1.88 1.12
N MET A 80 0.39 -2.54 2.21
CA MET A 80 1.78 -2.75 2.58
C MET A 80 2.22 -4.19 2.33
N ASP A 81 3.51 -4.35 2.08
CA ASP A 81 4.19 -5.64 2.11
C ASP A 81 5.12 -5.72 3.33
N LEU A 82 5.71 -6.90 3.54
CA LEU A 82 6.61 -7.14 4.66
C LEU A 82 7.84 -6.19 4.66
N PRO A 83 8.53 -5.96 3.52
CA PRO A 83 9.55 -4.92 3.40
C PRO A 83 9.11 -3.53 3.87
N LEU A 84 7.99 -3.02 3.35
CA LEU A 84 7.49 -1.68 3.66
C LEU A 84 7.11 -1.59 5.14
N LEU A 85 6.33 -2.55 5.65
CA LEU A 85 5.94 -2.60 7.06
C LEU A 85 7.18 -2.61 7.98
N SER A 86 8.24 -3.33 7.60
CA SER A 86 9.50 -3.33 8.35
C SER A 86 10.18 -1.98 8.36
N GLN A 87 10.20 -1.27 7.23
CA GLN A 87 10.80 0.05 7.11
C GLN A 87 10.05 1.09 7.94
N VAL A 88 8.72 1.16 7.78
CA VAL A 88 7.90 2.21 8.43
C VAL A 88 7.69 1.93 9.92
N SER A 89 7.52 0.66 10.31
CA SER A 89 7.45 0.33 11.73
C SER A 89 8.83 0.42 12.36
N GLY A 90 9.92 0.06 11.66
CA GLY A 90 11.26 -0.12 12.24
C GLY A 90 11.42 -1.45 12.99
N ILE A 91 10.57 -2.44 12.71
CA ILE A 91 10.64 -3.80 13.25
C ILE A 91 11.26 -4.70 12.17
N TRP A 92 12.25 -5.51 12.54
CA TRP A 92 12.91 -6.42 11.61
C TRP A 92 11.93 -7.39 10.92
N ARG A 93 12.11 -7.63 9.62
CA ARG A 93 11.26 -8.51 8.80
C ARG A 93 11.02 -9.89 9.41
N TRP A 94 12.07 -10.53 9.95
CA TRP A 94 11.94 -11.86 10.57
C TRP A 94 11.04 -11.83 11.82
N ARG A 95 11.04 -10.71 12.55
CA ARG A 95 10.22 -10.52 13.75
C ARG A 95 8.76 -10.28 13.38
N ILE A 96 8.51 -9.47 12.35
CA ILE A 96 7.16 -9.30 11.78
C ILE A 96 6.60 -10.65 11.29
N ARG A 97 7.39 -11.44 10.55
CA ARG A 97 7.00 -12.80 10.13
C ARG A 97 6.60 -13.69 11.30
N ARG A 98 7.30 -13.57 12.44
CA ARG A 98 6.95 -14.29 13.67
C ARG A 98 5.63 -13.79 14.26
N HIS A 99 5.37 -12.48 14.21
CA HIS A 99 4.14 -11.87 14.70
C HIS A 99 2.90 -12.17 13.84
N PHE A 100 3.08 -12.68 12.62
CA PHE A 100 1.97 -13.23 11.83
C PHE A 100 1.40 -14.53 12.39
N LYS A 101 2.08 -15.19 13.32
CA LYS A 101 1.55 -16.41 13.96
C LYS A 101 0.57 -16.03 15.07
N PRO A 102 -0.66 -16.56 15.10
CA PRO A 102 -1.65 -16.24 16.13
C PRO A 102 -1.16 -16.34 17.58
N PRO A 103 -0.50 -17.44 18.03
CA PRO A 103 -0.08 -17.54 19.43
C PRO A 103 1.02 -16.54 19.80
N VAL A 104 1.86 -16.14 18.83
CA VAL A 104 2.88 -15.12 19.07
C VAL A 104 2.24 -13.74 19.17
N PHE A 105 1.32 -13.44 18.25
CA PHE A 105 0.62 -12.16 18.21
C PHE A 105 -0.19 -11.91 19.49
N ALA A 106 -0.90 -12.93 19.98
CA ALA A 106 -1.70 -12.85 21.20
C ALA A 106 -0.86 -12.53 22.45
N GLY A 107 0.43 -12.89 22.46
CA GLY A 107 1.36 -12.61 23.56
C GLY A 107 2.17 -11.32 23.42
N LEU A 108 1.93 -10.50 22.38
CA LEU A 108 2.64 -9.23 22.21
C LEU A 108 2.17 -8.19 23.23
N SER A 109 3.09 -7.36 23.70
CA SER A 109 2.76 -6.23 24.56
C SER A 109 1.99 -5.16 23.80
N ASP A 110 1.11 -4.44 24.51
CA ASP A 110 0.34 -3.34 23.92
C ASP A 110 1.24 -2.25 23.32
N THR A 111 2.43 -1.99 23.89
CA THR A 111 3.40 -1.05 23.30
C THR A 111 3.84 -1.46 21.90
N LEU A 112 4.07 -2.76 21.67
CA LEU A 112 4.48 -3.25 20.36
C LEU A 112 3.31 -3.29 19.37
N LEU A 113 2.12 -3.64 19.86
CA LEU A 113 0.90 -3.60 19.05
C LEU A 113 0.53 -2.17 18.65
N GLN A 114 0.68 -1.20 19.56
CA GLN A 114 0.45 0.21 19.27
C GLN A 114 1.33 0.71 18.12
N ARG A 115 2.61 0.29 18.08
CA ARG A 115 3.52 0.62 16.98
C ARG A 115 3.01 0.14 15.61
N TYR A 116 2.32 -0.99 15.54
CA TYR A 116 1.67 -1.43 14.31
C TYR A 116 0.40 -0.61 14.02
N ALA A 117 -0.42 -0.37 15.05
CA ALA A 117 -1.65 0.40 14.93
C ALA A 117 -1.38 1.82 14.41
N ASP A 118 -0.31 2.47 14.90
CA ASP A 118 0.14 3.79 14.46
C ASP A 118 0.56 3.79 12.98
N VAL A 119 1.26 2.74 12.52
CA VAL A 119 1.66 2.59 11.11
C VAL A 119 0.44 2.44 10.20
N PHE A 120 -0.56 1.68 10.62
CA PHE A 120 -1.78 1.48 9.86
C PHE A 120 -2.79 2.63 10.02
N ASN A 121 -2.52 3.56 10.94
CA ASN A 121 -3.41 4.65 11.30
C ASN A 121 -4.81 4.17 11.74
N ILE A 122 -4.83 3.13 12.59
CA ILE A 122 -6.06 2.54 13.16
C ILE A 122 -5.95 2.48 14.70
N PRO A 123 -7.08 2.42 15.43
CA PRO A 123 -7.07 2.16 16.87
C PRO A 123 -6.47 0.78 17.21
N LEU A 124 -5.79 0.67 18.35
CA LEU A 124 -5.24 -0.60 18.84
C LEU A 124 -6.29 -1.72 18.96
N ALA A 125 -7.53 -1.36 19.31
CA ALA A 125 -8.63 -2.31 19.41
C ALA A 125 -9.01 -2.92 18.04
N GLU A 126 -8.85 -2.14 16.97
CA GLU A 126 -9.14 -2.57 15.60
C GLU A 126 -8.03 -3.47 15.05
N LEU A 127 -6.76 -3.18 15.37
CA LEU A 127 -5.63 -4.03 15.01
C LEU A 127 -5.79 -5.49 15.50
N LYS A 128 -6.46 -5.68 16.65
CA LYS A 128 -6.66 -7.00 17.27
C LYS A 128 -7.79 -7.82 16.62
N LYS A 129 -8.52 -7.27 15.65
CA LYS A 129 -9.71 -7.88 15.04
C LYS A 129 -9.64 -7.80 13.51
N LEU A 130 -10.47 -8.60 12.85
CA LEU A 130 -10.86 -8.30 11.47
C LEU A 130 -11.98 -7.24 11.49
N PRO A 131 -12.07 -6.37 10.47
CA PRO A 131 -13.24 -5.51 10.31
C PRO A 131 -14.50 -6.36 10.14
N ASP A 132 -15.62 -5.81 10.58
CA ASP A 132 -16.95 -6.43 10.48
C ASP A 132 -17.40 -6.60 9.02
#